data_AF-A0A7R9IW63-F1
#
_entry.id   AF-A0A7R9IW63-F1
#
_cell.length_a   1.000
_cell.length_b   1.000
_cell.length_c   1.000
_cell.angle_alpha   90.00
_cell.angle_beta   90.00
_cell.angle_gamma   90.00
#
_symmetry.space_group_name_H-M   'P 1'
#
loop_
_entity.id
_entity.type
_entity.pdbx_description
1 polymer ?
#
loop_
_entity_poly.entity_id
_entity_poly.type
_entity_poly.pdbx_seq_one_letter_code
_entity_poly.pdbx_strand_id
1 'polypeptide(L)'
;MDKESESSNTGPEDPGCIPGVTLTKEFPAPALKLEFPGVKIQDLSVDELTTYFEDFDIDLLNALDDTVDLDDVNIKARVRRLNHKPFAFHFTVESDKENLVAVRVFMGPKYDWFGQEIPLDEKRSYMVEIDKFVTKVNAGQTMFHRKSSESSVTIPDRETTKTLVAKVENAINGRASLTVNKDVRHCGYPDRLLLPKGKKGGLPFTLYAILTDYNKEKVNDLPYDYEYGGSISYCGTINHQYPDSKPMGFPFDRVINQDKFYYPNMFYKDVTITFKEDN
;
A
#
# COMPACT_ATOMS: atom_id res chain seq x y z
N MET A 1 34.42 49.94 51.09
CA MET A 1 33.32 50.56 50.34
C MET A 1 33.75 50.55 48.90
N ASP A 2 33.21 49.76 47.98
CA ASP A 2 32.11 48.80 48.00
C ASP A 2 32.39 47.77 46.88
N LYS A 3 31.87 46.56 47.07
CA LYS A 3 31.85 45.50 46.05
C LYS A 3 30.77 45.85 45.02
N GLU A 4 31.13 45.94 43.75
CA GLU A 4 30.16 45.85 42.65
C GLU A 4 30.02 44.38 42.23
N SER A 5 28.78 43.91 42.27
CA SER A 5 28.30 42.59 41.90
C SER A 5 27.81 42.61 40.44
N GLU A 6 28.34 41.72 39.61
CA GLU A 6 27.80 41.43 38.27
C GLU A 6 26.45 40.70 38.41
N SER A 7 25.41 41.27 37.79
CA SER A 7 24.06 40.69 37.74
C SER A 7 23.98 39.65 36.62
N SER A 8 23.74 38.39 36.97
CA SER A 8 23.39 37.32 36.03
C SER A 8 21.94 37.46 35.56
N ASN A 9 21.76 37.55 34.25
CA ASN A 9 20.49 37.62 33.55
C ASN A 9 19.83 36.23 33.51
N THR A 10 18.75 36.00 34.25
CA THR A 10 17.92 34.79 34.19
C THR A 10 16.68 35.04 33.35
N GLY A 11 16.63 34.45 32.16
CA GLY A 11 15.41 34.37 31.34
C GLY A 11 14.34 33.47 32.01
N PRO A 12 13.07 33.59 31.61
CA PRO A 12 11.96 32.93 32.28
C PRO A 12 11.98 31.41 32.06
N GLU A 13 11.78 30.68 33.15
CA GLU A 13 11.65 29.21 33.17
C GLU A 13 10.35 28.78 32.47
N ASP A 14 10.47 27.84 31.54
CA ASP A 14 9.36 27.20 30.83
C ASP A 14 8.68 26.18 31.76
N PRO A 15 7.41 26.36 32.17
CA PRO A 15 6.77 25.52 33.17
C PRO A 15 6.18 24.28 32.49
N GLY A 16 7.02 23.33 32.08
CA GLY A 16 6.53 22.19 31.31
C GLY A 16 7.34 20.90 31.31
N CYS A 17 8.55 20.86 31.85
CA CYS A 17 9.36 19.63 31.88
C CYS A 17 9.81 19.32 33.29
N ILE A 18 9.17 18.33 33.92
CA ILE A 18 9.63 17.74 35.17
C ILE A 18 10.94 17.00 34.87
N PRO A 19 12.09 17.41 35.43
CA PRO A 19 13.35 16.70 35.23
C PRO A 19 13.26 15.37 35.98
N GLY A 20 13.41 14.24 35.27
CA GLY A 20 13.53 12.91 35.90
C GLY A 20 12.51 11.85 35.50
N VAL A 21 11.63 12.10 34.52
CA VAL A 21 10.82 11.01 33.94
C VAL A 21 11.62 10.32 32.83
N THR A 22 12.45 9.35 33.20
CA THR A 22 13.00 8.40 32.25
C THR A 22 11.84 7.54 31.73
N LEU A 23 11.54 7.61 30.43
CA LEU A 23 10.64 6.67 29.76
C LEU A 23 11.31 5.29 29.69
N THR A 24 11.37 4.55 30.81
CA THR A 24 11.87 3.16 30.86
C THR A 24 10.76 2.15 31.06
N LYS A 25 9.51 2.51 30.74
CA LYS A 25 8.43 1.53 30.72
C LYS A 25 8.28 1.00 29.30
N GLU A 26 9.20 0.12 28.91
CA GLU A 26 8.91 -0.86 27.87
C GLU A 26 7.72 -1.69 28.36
N PHE A 27 6.52 -1.37 27.87
CA PHE A 27 5.41 -2.31 27.99
C PHE A 27 5.79 -3.51 27.12
N PRO A 28 5.99 -4.72 27.68
CA PRO A 28 6.20 -5.89 26.84
C PRO A 28 4.96 -6.03 25.97
N ALA A 29 5.12 -5.77 24.67
CA ALA A 29 4.06 -5.98 23.71
C ALA A 29 3.61 -7.45 23.85
N PRO A 30 2.31 -7.75 23.98
CA PRO A 30 1.85 -9.12 24.10
C PRO A 30 2.40 -9.94 22.93
N ALA A 31 2.85 -11.17 23.23
CA ALA A 31 3.47 -12.05 22.25
C ALA A 31 2.61 -12.13 20.98
N LEU A 32 3.23 -11.88 19.83
CA LEU A 32 2.54 -11.76 18.55
C LEU A 32 2.01 -13.15 18.16
N LYS A 33 0.68 -13.33 18.16
CA LYS A 33 0.06 -14.56 17.68
C LYS A 33 0.02 -14.56 16.15
N LEU A 34 1.11 -15.03 15.56
CA LEU A 34 1.35 -15.05 14.11
C LEU A 34 0.85 -16.31 13.43
N GLU A 35 0.75 -17.40 14.18
CA GLU A 35 0.35 -18.70 13.67
C GLU A 35 -1.13 -18.74 13.28
N PHE A 36 -1.40 -19.28 12.10
CA PHE A 36 -2.72 -19.71 11.66
C PHE A 36 -2.70 -21.24 11.45
N PRO A 37 -3.03 -22.02 12.50
CA PRO A 37 -3.00 -23.48 12.42
C PRO A 37 -3.93 -24.01 11.33
N GLY A 38 -3.47 -25.06 10.63
CA GLY A 38 -4.24 -25.72 9.57
C GLY A 38 -4.13 -25.06 8.20
N VAL A 39 -3.54 -23.87 8.08
CA VAL A 39 -3.33 -23.17 6.80
C VAL A 39 -1.84 -23.04 6.51
N LYS A 40 -1.44 -23.40 5.29
CA LYS A 40 -0.06 -23.31 4.81
C LYS A 40 0.00 -22.71 3.41
N ILE A 41 0.91 -21.76 3.21
CA ILE A 41 1.27 -21.34 1.84
C ILE A 41 2.31 -22.34 1.31
N GLN A 42 1.96 -23.06 0.25
CA GLN A 42 2.86 -24.02 -0.39
C GLN A 42 3.78 -23.34 -1.40
N ASP A 43 3.24 -22.40 -2.18
CA ASP A 43 3.99 -21.61 -3.14
C ASP A 43 3.36 -20.22 -3.34
N LEU A 44 4.23 -19.27 -3.67
CA LEU A 44 3.87 -17.96 -4.19
C LEU A 44 4.73 -17.70 -5.42
N SER A 45 4.11 -17.65 -6.60
CA SER A 45 4.77 -17.16 -7.81
C SER A 45 4.24 -15.78 -8.20
N VAL A 46 5.05 -15.03 -8.94
CA VAL A 46 4.70 -13.71 -9.45
C VAL A 46 5.24 -13.60 -10.85
N ASP A 47 4.48 -12.97 -11.74
CA ASP A 47 4.93 -12.69 -13.10
C ASP A 47 6.12 -11.71 -13.11
N GLU A 48 6.68 -11.46 -14.29
CA GLU A 48 7.81 -10.55 -14.46
C GLU A 48 7.48 -9.13 -13.98
N LEU A 49 8.29 -8.61 -13.05
CA LEU A 49 8.16 -7.26 -12.53
C LEU A 49 9.00 -6.28 -13.36
N THR A 50 8.37 -5.63 -14.33
CA THR A 50 9.01 -4.62 -15.19
C THR A 50 8.42 -3.23 -14.96
N THR A 51 9.30 -2.25 -14.77
CA THR A 51 8.94 -0.82 -14.71
C THR A 51 9.50 -0.07 -15.93
N TYR A 52 8.89 1.06 -16.28
CA TYR A 52 9.30 1.92 -17.41
C TYR A 52 8.80 3.35 -17.18
N PHE A 53 9.28 4.30 -17.97
CA PHE A 53 8.67 5.63 -18.05
C PHE A 53 7.68 5.67 -19.22
N GLU A 54 6.59 6.38 -19.05
CA GLU A 54 5.68 6.73 -20.14
C GLU A 54 5.44 8.23 -20.19
N ASP A 55 5.17 8.72 -21.39
CA ASP A 55 4.71 10.09 -21.59
C ASP A 55 3.22 10.18 -21.21
N PHE A 56 2.88 11.23 -20.47
CA PHE A 56 1.52 11.55 -20.09
C PHE A 56 1.25 13.03 -20.33
N ASP A 57 0.17 13.31 -21.06
CA ASP A 57 -0.22 14.68 -21.38
C ASP A 57 -1.28 15.18 -20.38
N ILE A 58 -0.98 16.29 -19.69
CA ILE A 58 -1.87 17.00 -18.78
C ILE A 58 -2.53 18.14 -19.53
N ASP A 59 -3.86 18.20 -19.50
CA ASP A 59 -4.64 19.30 -20.07
C ASP A 59 -4.50 20.57 -19.19
N LEU A 60 -4.16 21.70 -19.81
CA LEU A 60 -3.92 22.98 -19.12
C LEU A 60 -5.03 24.01 -19.35
N LEU A 61 -6.13 23.65 -20.01
CA LEU A 61 -7.19 24.59 -20.36
C LEU A 61 -7.73 25.34 -19.12
N ASN A 62 -8.02 24.60 -18.04
CA ASN A 62 -8.54 25.17 -16.79
C ASN A 62 -7.48 25.95 -15.96
N ALA A 63 -6.23 26.00 -16.41
CA ALA A 63 -5.14 26.70 -15.72
C ALA A 63 -4.84 28.08 -16.34
N LEU A 64 -5.47 28.42 -17.46
CA LEU A 64 -5.28 29.67 -18.19
C LEU A 64 -6.57 30.48 -18.14
N ASP A 65 -6.45 31.81 -18.17
CA ASP A 65 -7.60 32.70 -18.25
C ASP A 65 -8.19 32.63 -19.67
N ASP A 66 -9.49 32.34 -19.72
CA ASP A 66 -10.26 32.34 -20.97
C ASP A 66 -10.81 33.74 -21.28
N THR A 67 -10.94 34.06 -22.57
CA THR A 67 -11.55 35.31 -23.04
C THR A 67 -12.73 34.98 -23.94
N VAL A 68 -13.88 35.62 -23.70
CA VAL A 68 -15.16 35.38 -24.40
C VAL A 68 -15.05 35.47 -25.94
N ASP A 69 -14.04 36.19 -26.45
CA ASP A 69 -13.86 36.47 -27.87
C ASP A 69 -12.93 35.48 -28.60
N LEU A 70 -12.30 34.53 -27.90
CA LEU A 70 -11.37 33.56 -28.50
C LEU A 70 -11.83 32.13 -28.24
N ASP A 71 -11.73 31.29 -29.26
CA ASP A 71 -11.98 29.86 -29.11
C ASP A 71 -10.89 29.21 -28.24
N ASP A 72 -11.31 28.29 -27.38
CA ASP A 72 -10.42 27.44 -26.57
C ASP A 72 -9.36 26.74 -27.44
N VAL A 73 -8.09 26.93 -27.08
CA VAL A 73 -6.97 26.22 -27.72
C VAL A 73 -6.57 25.01 -26.87
N ASN A 74 -6.39 23.86 -27.52
CA ASN A 74 -5.95 22.64 -26.85
C ASN A 74 -4.47 22.74 -26.44
N ILE A 75 -4.23 23.12 -25.18
CA ILE A 75 -2.90 23.27 -24.60
C ILE A 75 -2.64 22.12 -23.62
N LYS A 76 -1.53 21.42 -23.80
CA LYS A 76 -1.13 20.28 -22.96
C LYS A 76 0.32 20.41 -22.50
N ALA A 77 0.59 19.99 -21.28
CA ALA A 77 1.94 19.74 -20.79
C ALA A 77 2.24 18.25 -20.82
N ARG A 78 3.37 17.86 -21.42
CA ARG A 78 3.84 16.47 -21.41
C ARG A 78 4.78 16.23 -20.24
N VAL A 79 4.49 15.22 -19.43
CA VAL A 79 5.34 14.78 -18.32
C VAL A 79 5.70 13.31 -18.48
N ARG A 80 6.89 12.92 -18.02
CA ARG A 80 7.30 11.52 -17.94
C ARG A 80 6.99 10.96 -16.56
N ARG A 81 6.21 9.87 -16.51
CA ARG A 81 5.74 9.25 -15.27
C ARG A 81 6.19 7.80 -15.22
N LEU A 82 6.64 7.35 -14.05
CA LEU A 82 6.95 5.94 -13.84
C LEU A 82 5.66 5.12 -13.98
N ASN A 83 5.77 3.94 -14.58
CA ASN A 83 4.73 2.94 -14.67
C ASN A 83 5.33 1.53 -14.58
N HIS A 84 4.47 0.51 -14.47
CA HIS A 84 4.84 -0.88 -14.53
C HIS A 84 3.97 -1.67 -15.50
N LYS A 85 4.45 -2.83 -15.95
CA LYS A 85 3.63 -3.78 -16.71
C LYS A 85 2.63 -4.44 -15.76
N PRO A 86 1.41 -4.81 -16.22
CA PRO A 86 0.51 -5.64 -15.44
C PRO A 86 1.17 -6.97 -15.06
N PHE A 87 0.96 -7.41 -13.83
CA PHE A 87 1.45 -8.70 -13.31
C PHE A 87 0.40 -9.32 -12.39
N ALA A 88 0.50 -10.63 -12.14
CA ALA A 88 -0.31 -11.32 -11.17
C ALA A 88 0.55 -12.09 -10.16
N PHE A 89 0.04 -12.20 -8.94
CA PHE A 89 0.48 -13.16 -7.94
C PHE A 89 -0.29 -14.46 -8.12
N HIS A 90 0.40 -15.59 -8.03
CA HIS A 90 -0.22 -16.92 -8.08
C HIS A 90 0.09 -17.63 -6.76
N PHE A 91 -0.96 -17.91 -6.00
CA PHE A 91 -0.87 -18.53 -4.69
C PHE A 91 -1.27 -19.99 -4.78
N THR A 92 -0.49 -20.85 -4.13
CA THR A 92 -0.88 -22.23 -3.83
C THR A 92 -0.96 -22.37 -2.32
N VAL A 93 -2.18 -22.56 -1.80
CA VAL A 93 -2.45 -22.64 -0.36
C VAL A 93 -3.05 -24.00 -0.04
N GLU A 94 -2.62 -24.61 1.04
CA GLU A 94 -3.21 -25.82 1.60
C GLU A 94 -3.92 -25.48 2.91
N SER A 95 -5.12 -26.04 3.10
CA SER A 95 -5.92 -25.82 4.29
C SER A 95 -6.52 -27.14 4.78
N ASP A 96 -6.53 -27.39 6.09
CA ASP A 96 -7.14 -28.58 6.70
C ASP A 96 -8.68 -28.60 6.57
N LYS A 97 -9.28 -27.41 6.54
CA LYS A 97 -10.72 -27.19 6.37
C LYS A 97 -10.99 -25.95 5.52
N GLU A 98 -12.26 -25.69 5.25
CA GLU A 98 -12.67 -24.43 4.64
C GLU A 98 -12.41 -23.26 5.60
N ASN A 99 -11.68 -22.24 5.14
CA ASN A 99 -11.35 -21.04 5.91
C ASN A 99 -11.52 -19.77 5.05
N LEU A 100 -11.86 -18.65 5.68
CA LEU A 100 -11.70 -17.32 5.10
C LEU A 100 -10.35 -16.76 5.55
N VAL A 101 -9.50 -16.41 4.58
CA VAL A 101 -8.14 -15.94 4.84
C VAL A 101 -7.99 -14.50 4.40
N ALA A 102 -7.41 -13.67 5.26
CA ALA A 102 -6.90 -12.37 4.88
C ALA A 102 -5.47 -12.54 4.38
N VAL A 103 -5.24 -12.22 3.11
CA VAL A 103 -3.94 -12.28 2.44
C VAL A 103 -3.30 -10.90 2.57
N ARG A 104 -2.08 -10.84 3.08
CA ARG A 104 -1.28 -9.62 3.20
C ARG A 104 0.00 -9.79 2.42
N VAL A 105 0.24 -8.91 1.45
CA VAL A 105 1.41 -8.94 0.57
C VAL A 105 2.25 -7.71 0.84
N PHE A 106 3.52 -7.93 1.20
CA PHE A 106 4.50 -6.87 1.44
C PHE A 106 5.73 -7.09 0.58
N MET A 107 6.43 -6.00 0.29
CA MET A 107 7.70 -6.04 -0.43
C MET A 107 8.70 -5.12 0.24
N GLY A 108 9.94 -5.59 0.41
CA GLY A 108 11.03 -4.80 0.96
C GLY A 108 12.34 -5.04 0.19
N PRO A 109 13.28 -4.08 0.20
CA PRO A 109 14.59 -4.26 -0.43
C PRO A 109 15.32 -5.44 0.20
N LYS A 110 16.05 -6.20 -0.63
CA LYS A 110 16.86 -7.33 -0.12
C LYS A 110 18.17 -6.85 0.50
N TYR A 111 18.84 -5.92 -0.18
CA TYR A 111 20.16 -5.42 0.19
C TYR A 111 20.14 -3.93 0.52
N ASP A 112 21.02 -3.51 1.42
CA ASP A 112 21.28 -2.12 1.74
C ASP A 112 22.16 -1.44 0.67
N TRP A 113 22.57 -0.20 0.93
CA TRP A 113 23.44 0.56 0.03
C TRP A 113 24.85 -0.04 -0.12
N PHE A 114 25.34 -0.77 0.89
CA PHE A 114 26.65 -1.43 0.89
C PHE A 114 26.61 -2.83 0.27
N GLY A 115 25.43 -3.31 -0.14
CA GLY A 115 25.22 -4.65 -0.71
C GLY A 115 25.08 -5.75 0.34
N GLN A 116 24.87 -5.41 1.61
CA GLN A 116 24.64 -6.36 2.69
C GLN A 116 23.15 -6.70 2.78
N GLU A 117 22.83 -7.96 3.08
CA GLU A 117 21.43 -8.36 3.22
C GLU A 117 20.82 -7.72 4.47
N ILE A 118 19.68 -7.05 4.30
CA ILE A 118 19.03 -6.32 5.40
C ILE A 118 18.39 -7.36 6.34
N PRO A 119 18.77 -7.38 7.63
CA PRO A 119 18.14 -8.25 8.62
C PRO A 119 16.64 -7.99 8.72
N LEU A 120 15.83 -9.01 9.01
CA LEU A 120 14.36 -8.89 8.98
C LEU A 120 13.82 -7.79 9.90
N ASP A 121 14.40 -7.64 11.10
CA ASP A 121 13.99 -6.62 12.07
C ASP A 121 14.30 -5.19 11.60
N GLU A 122 15.34 -4.99 10.80
CA GLU A 122 15.61 -3.69 10.18
C GLU A 122 14.73 -3.50 8.94
N LYS A 123 14.56 -4.57 8.15
CA LYS A 123 13.78 -4.60 6.91
C LYS A 123 12.33 -4.15 7.12
N ARG A 124 11.77 -4.36 8.32
CA ARG A 124 10.40 -3.96 8.69
C ARG A 124 10.09 -2.48 8.41
N SER A 125 11.08 -1.59 8.55
CA SER A 125 10.93 -0.15 8.27
C SER A 125 10.94 0.19 6.78
N TYR A 126 11.34 -0.74 5.92
CA TYR A 126 11.37 -0.60 4.48
C TYR A 126 10.29 -1.43 3.77
N MET A 127 9.46 -2.15 4.51
CA MET A 127 8.36 -2.92 3.95
C MET A 127 7.26 -1.99 3.45
N VAL A 128 6.90 -2.16 2.19
CA VAL A 128 5.76 -1.49 1.56
C VAL A 128 4.64 -2.52 1.40
N GLU A 129 3.43 -2.14 1.79
CA GLU A 129 2.24 -2.94 1.53
C GLU A 129 1.91 -2.88 0.03
N ILE A 130 1.79 -4.06 -0.60
CA ILE A 130 1.49 -4.20 -2.02
C ILE A 130 0.02 -4.55 -2.24
N ASP A 131 -0.53 -5.41 -1.39
CA ASP A 131 -1.95 -5.76 -1.44
C ASP A 131 -2.42 -6.34 -0.10
N LYS A 132 -3.71 -6.18 0.16
CA LYS A 132 -4.45 -6.82 1.26
C LYS A 132 -5.85 -7.14 0.79
N PHE A 133 -6.21 -8.42 0.78
CA PHE A 133 -7.52 -8.87 0.34
C PHE A 133 -7.97 -10.11 1.09
N VAL A 134 -9.26 -10.41 1.02
CA VAL A 134 -9.85 -11.60 1.64
C VAL A 134 -10.21 -12.60 0.55
N THR A 135 -9.91 -13.87 0.78
CA THR A 135 -10.34 -14.94 -0.11
C THR A 135 -10.76 -16.18 0.67
N LYS A 136 -11.56 -17.02 0.02
CA LYS A 136 -11.98 -18.30 0.57
C LYS A 136 -11.02 -19.39 0.11
N VAL A 137 -10.53 -20.19 1.06
CA VAL A 137 -9.73 -21.40 0.77
C VAL A 137 -10.52 -22.63 1.20
N ASN A 138 -10.54 -23.65 0.35
CA ASN A 138 -11.24 -24.90 0.61
C ASN A 138 -10.31 -25.87 1.36
N ALA A 139 -10.89 -26.92 1.97
CA ALA A 139 -10.12 -28.03 2.49
C ALA A 139 -9.29 -28.69 1.38
N GLY A 140 -8.03 -29.02 1.66
CA GLY A 140 -7.05 -29.45 0.67
C GLY A 140 -6.32 -28.28 0.01
N GLN A 141 -5.92 -28.45 -1.24
CA GLN A 141 -5.18 -27.43 -1.99
C GLN A 141 -6.12 -26.49 -2.74
N THR A 142 -5.91 -25.19 -2.56
CA THR A 142 -6.58 -24.11 -3.31
C THR A 142 -5.53 -23.29 -4.05
N MET A 143 -5.74 -23.09 -5.36
CA MET A 143 -4.93 -22.19 -6.19
C MET A 143 -5.77 -20.99 -6.58
N PHE A 144 -5.22 -19.78 -6.42
CA PHE A 144 -5.87 -18.55 -6.84
C PHE A 144 -4.83 -17.53 -7.30
N HIS A 145 -5.26 -16.56 -8.09
CA HIS A 145 -4.41 -15.49 -8.57
C HIS A 145 -4.99 -14.13 -8.21
N ARG A 146 -4.11 -13.13 -8.12
CA ARG A 146 -4.45 -11.74 -7.79
C ARG A 146 -3.71 -10.80 -8.72
N LYS A 147 -4.44 -10.01 -9.51
CA LYS A 147 -3.84 -9.07 -10.46
C LYS A 147 -3.38 -7.80 -9.74
N SER A 148 -2.31 -7.19 -10.24
CA SER A 148 -1.80 -5.90 -9.73
C SER A 148 -2.88 -4.81 -9.75
N SER A 149 -3.73 -4.79 -10.78
CA SER A 149 -4.83 -3.82 -10.95
C SER A 149 -5.94 -3.96 -9.91
N GLU A 150 -5.94 -5.04 -9.13
CA GLU A 150 -6.93 -5.26 -8.07
C GLU A 150 -6.37 -4.89 -6.69
N SER A 151 -5.12 -4.40 -6.60
CA SER A 151 -4.49 -4.05 -5.33
C SER A 151 -5.37 -3.15 -4.49
N SER A 152 -5.48 -3.49 -3.20
CA SER A 152 -6.23 -2.69 -2.23
C SER A 152 -5.52 -1.40 -1.79
N VAL A 153 -4.32 -1.16 -2.31
CA VAL A 153 -3.48 -0.01 -2.00
C VAL A 153 -3.66 1.09 -3.05
N THR A 154 -3.94 0.71 -4.30
CA THR A 154 -3.83 1.62 -5.44
C THR A 154 -5.16 2.05 -6.04
N ILE A 155 -5.06 3.08 -6.88
CA ILE A 155 -6.13 3.63 -7.71
C ILE A 155 -5.58 3.84 -9.13
N PRO A 156 -6.41 3.64 -10.16
CA PRO A 156 -6.03 4.03 -11.51
C PRO A 156 -5.89 5.55 -11.62
N ASP A 157 -5.28 5.99 -12.71
CA ASP A 157 -5.28 7.41 -13.09
C ASP A 157 -6.71 7.95 -13.18
N ARG A 158 -6.85 9.24 -12.89
CA ARG A 158 -8.14 9.89 -12.82
C ARG A 158 -8.70 10.15 -14.20
N GLU A 159 -10.01 9.99 -14.29
CA GLU A 159 -10.76 10.52 -15.41
C GLU A 159 -10.59 12.04 -15.45
N THR A 160 -10.27 12.56 -16.63
CA THR A 160 -10.09 14.00 -16.82
C THR A 160 -11.44 14.73 -16.75
N THR A 161 -11.42 16.00 -16.33
CA THR A 161 -12.63 16.84 -16.31
C THR A 161 -13.34 16.86 -17.66
N LYS A 162 -12.59 16.93 -18.76
CA LYS A 162 -13.13 16.91 -20.12
C LYS A 162 -13.90 15.63 -20.43
N THR A 163 -13.34 14.47 -20.06
CA THR A 163 -14.01 13.18 -20.23
C THR A 163 -15.27 13.09 -19.36
N LEU A 164 -15.20 13.55 -18.12
CA LEU A 164 -16.33 13.55 -17.20
C LEU A 164 -17.48 14.43 -17.70
N VAL A 165 -17.19 15.68 -18.11
CA VAL A 165 -18.19 16.60 -18.68
C VAL A 165 -18.86 15.99 -19.90
N ALA A 166 -18.08 15.43 -20.84
CA ALA A 166 -18.63 14.79 -22.03
C ALA A 166 -19.54 13.59 -21.69
N LYS A 167 -19.22 12.81 -20.65
CA LYS A 167 -20.09 11.71 -20.17
C LYS A 167 -21.41 12.24 -19.61
N VAL A 168 -21.37 13.31 -18.80
CA VAL A 168 -22.56 13.93 -18.21
C VAL A 168 -23.45 14.53 -19.30
N GLU A 169 -22.88 15.28 -20.24
CA GLU A 169 -23.63 15.89 -21.34
C GLU A 169 -24.29 14.84 -22.25
N ASN A 170 -23.58 13.75 -22.58
CA ASN A 170 -24.16 12.66 -23.34
C ASN A 170 -25.34 12.01 -22.61
N ALA A 171 -25.27 11.91 -21.28
CA ALA A 171 -26.36 11.38 -20.47
C ALA A 171 -27.57 12.32 -20.42
N ILE A 172 -27.34 13.62 -20.22
CA ILE A 172 -28.41 14.65 -20.25
C ILE A 172 -29.12 14.65 -21.61
N ASN A 173 -28.37 14.51 -22.70
CA ASN A 173 -28.90 14.48 -24.06
C ASN A 173 -29.52 13.12 -24.47
N GLY A 174 -29.63 12.15 -23.55
CA GLY A 174 -30.22 10.84 -23.80
C GLY A 174 -29.42 9.94 -24.75
N ARG A 175 -28.13 10.26 -24.99
CA ARG A 175 -27.23 9.48 -25.87
C ARG A 175 -26.51 8.35 -25.14
N ALA A 176 -26.44 8.41 -23.81
CA ALA A 176 -25.82 7.40 -22.96
C ALA A 176 -26.52 7.33 -21.60
N SER A 177 -26.32 6.25 -20.86
CA SER A 177 -26.64 6.19 -19.43
C SER A 177 -25.38 6.49 -18.60
N LEU A 178 -25.53 7.18 -17.48
CA LEU A 178 -24.45 7.46 -16.55
C LEU A 178 -24.79 6.91 -15.17
N THR A 179 -24.05 5.90 -14.73
CA THR A 179 -24.12 5.36 -13.37
C THR A 179 -22.92 5.87 -12.58
N VAL A 180 -23.17 6.55 -11.46
CA VAL A 180 -22.12 7.02 -10.56
C VAL A 180 -21.91 5.99 -9.46
N ASN A 181 -20.72 5.41 -9.40
CA ASN A 181 -20.33 4.58 -8.27
C ASN A 181 -19.98 5.51 -7.08
N LYS A 182 -20.81 5.44 -6.02
CA LYS A 182 -20.67 6.29 -4.82
C LYS A 182 -19.48 5.90 -3.93
N ASP A 183 -18.93 4.71 -4.14
CA ASP A 183 -17.78 4.19 -3.40
C ASP A 183 -16.46 4.48 -4.13
N VAL A 184 -16.48 5.07 -5.33
CA VAL A 184 -15.26 5.54 -6.02
C VAL A 184 -14.65 6.69 -5.24
N ARG A 185 -13.36 6.56 -4.93
CA ARG A 185 -12.61 7.51 -4.10
C ARG A 185 -11.54 8.22 -4.88
N HIS A 186 -11.24 9.46 -4.47
CA HIS A 186 -10.06 10.22 -4.93
C HIS A 186 -8.78 9.88 -4.14
N CYS A 187 -8.91 9.30 -2.95
CA CYS A 187 -7.78 8.80 -2.16
C CYS A 187 -7.34 7.42 -2.63
N GLY A 188 -6.03 7.24 -2.78
CA GLY A 188 -5.37 5.98 -3.05
C GLY A 188 -3.96 6.22 -3.56
N TYR A 189 -3.09 5.22 -3.47
CA TYR A 189 -1.76 5.33 -4.05
C TYR A 189 -1.84 5.17 -5.58
N PRO A 190 -1.10 5.95 -6.40
CA PRO A 190 -1.18 5.80 -7.85
C PRO A 190 -0.75 4.40 -8.29
N ASP A 191 -1.60 3.70 -9.04
CA ASP A 191 -1.35 2.31 -9.50
C ASP A 191 0.01 2.16 -10.19
N ARG A 192 0.32 3.07 -11.10
CA ARG A 192 1.61 3.19 -11.79
C ARG A 192 2.86 3.24 -10.88
N LEU A 193 2.70 3.58 -9.60
CA LEU A 193 3.78 3.66 -8.62
C LEU A 193 3.82 2.46 -7.66
N LEU A 194 2.94 1.45 -7.84
CA LEU A 194 2.84 0.26 -6.97
C LEU A 194 4.20 -0.41 -6.74
N LEU A 195 5.02 -0.44 -7.79
CA LEU A 195 6.38 -0.98 -7.74
C LEU A 195 7.42 0.15 -7.63
N PRO A 196 8.47 -0.04 -6.81
CA PRO A 196 9.67 0.78 -6.88
C PRO A 196 10.30 0.71 -8.28
N LYS A 197 11.01 1.78 -8.69
CA LYS A 197 11.61 1.87 -10.04
C LYS A 197 12.48 0.66 -10.41
N GLY A 198 13.24 0.07 -9.48
CA GLY A 198 14.20 -0.98 -9.81
C GLY A 198 15.42 -0.45 -10.58
N LYS A 199 16.15 -1.35 -11.26
CA LYS A 199 17.36 -1.04 -12.05
C LYS A 199 17.39 -1.84 -13.35
N LYS A 200 18.17 -1.40 -14.34
CA LYS A 200 18.31 -2.07 -15.64
C LYS A 200 18.82 -3.51 -15.52
N GLY A 201 19.76 -3.76 -14.61
CA GLY A 201 20.27 -5.10 -14.30
C GLY A 201 19.39 -5.91 -13.34
N GLY A 202 18.20 -5.41 -13.00
CA GLY A 202 17.38 -5.92 -11.92
C GLY A 202 17.80 -5.38 -10.56
N LEU A 203 16.81 -5.05 -9.73
CA LEU A 203 17.03 -4.74 -8.31
C LEU A 203 16.30 -5.81 -7.48
N PRO A 204 17.00 -6.53 -6.59
CA PRO A 204 16.40 -7.59 -5.79
C PRO A 204 15.59 -7.03 -4.62
N PHE A 205 14.39 -7.58 -4.46
CA PHE A 205 13.49 -7.36 -3.34
C PHE A 205 13.10 -8.72 -2.75
N THR A 206 12.62 -8.71 -1.52
CA THR A 206 11.97 -9.88 -0.93
C THR A 206 10.47 -9.60 -0.85
N LEU A 207 9.68 -10.46 -1.47
CA LEU A 207 8.22 -10.47 -1.42
C LEU A 207 7.78 -11.37 -0.27
N TYR A 208 6.87 -10.89 0.56
CA TYR A 208 6.28 -11.62 1.68
C TYR A 208 4.79 -11.76 1.48
N ALA A 209 4.26 -12.95 1.71
CA ALA A 209 2.84 -13.22 1.86
C ALA A 209 2.56 -13.79 3.24
N ILE A 210 1.54 -13.25 3.89
CA ILE A 210 1.07 -13.69 5.20
C ILE A 210 -0.44 -13.93 5.10
N LEU A 211 -0.87 -15.11 5.52
CA LEU A 211 -2.28 -15.45 5.66
C LEU A 211 -2.70 -15.37 7.13
N THR A 212 -3.80 -14.69 7.39
CA THR A 212 -4.40 -14.61 8.72
C THR A 212 -5.88 -15.01 8.70
N ASP A 213 -6.41 -15.37 9.87
CA ASP A 213 -7.79 -15.85 10.03
C ASP A 213 -8.78 -14.67 9.97
N TYR A 214 -9.42 -14.50 8.82
CA TYR A 214 -10.33 -13.37 8.59
C TYR A 214 -11.55 -13.40 9.52
N ASN A 215 -12.02 -14.59 9.95
CA ASN A 215 -13.16 -14.68 10.85
C ASN A 215 -12.86 -14.08 12.23
N LYS A 216 -11.60 -14.09 12.66
CA LYS A 216 -11.15 -13.42 13.89
C LYS A 216 -10.81 -11.95 13.68
N GLU A 217 -10.77 -11.50 12.43
CA GLU A 217 -10.34 -10.16 12.03
C GLU A 217 -11.47 -9.26 11.54
N LYS A 218 -12.61 -9.86 11.15
CA LYS A 218 -13.80 -9.20 10.64
C LYS A 218 -14.29 -8.12 11.61
N VAL A 219 -14.40 -6.90 11.12
CA VAL A 219 -14.85 -5.72 11.87
C VAL A 219 -16.29 -5.34 11.50
N ASN A 220 -16.60 -5.28 10.22
CA ASN A 220 -17.91 -4.90 9.71
C ASN A 220 -18.75 -6.15 9.42
N ASP A 221 -20.05 -6.13 9.73
CA ASP A 221 -20.96 -7.23 9.40
C ASP A 221 -21.43 -7.19 7.94
N LEU A 222 -20.47 -7.40 7.04
CA LEU A 222 -20.68 -7.45 5.59
C LEU A 222 -20.19 -8.80 5.03
N PRO A 223 -20.60 -9.17 3.81
CA PRO A 223 -19.97 -10.26 3.06
C PRO A 223 -18.45 -10.06 2.94
N TYR A 224 -17.70 -11.15 2.86
CA TYR A 224 -16.22 -11.08 2.79
C TYR A 224 -15.72 -10.48 1.47
N ASP A 225 -16.53 -10.58 0.42
CA ASP A 225 -16.31 -10.08 -0.94
C ASP A 225 -16.95 -8.70 -1.18
N TYR A 226 -17.36 -8.00 -0.11
CA TYR A 226 -17.88 -6.65 -0.21
C TYR A 226 -16.82 -5.68 -0.75
N GLU A 227 -17.18 -4.93 -1.80
CA GLU A 227 -16.29 -3.97 -2.43
C GLU A 227 -16.32 -2.62 -1.70
N TYR A 228 -15.23 -2.33 -0.98
CA TYR A 228 -15.08 -1.08 -0.22
C TYR A 228 -14.54 0.09 -1.06
N GLY A 229 -14.52 0.02 -2.40
CA GLY A 229 -14.00 1.11 -3.26
C GLY A 229 -12.48 1.11 -3.48
N GLY A 230 -11.85 -0.07 -3.55
CA GLY A 230 -10.52 -0.28 -4.15
C GLY A 230 -9.29 0.12 -3.32
N SER A 231 -9.27 1.24 -2.60
CA SER A 231 -8.05 1.76 -1.92
C SER A 231 -8.05 1.64 -0.39
N ILE A 232 -8.59 0.53 0.15
CA ILE A 232 -8.83 0.40 1.59
C ILE A 232 -7.58 0.43 2.46
N SER A 233 -6.42 -0.04 1.98
CA SER A 233 -5.24 -0.21 2.84
C SER A 233 -4.76 1.11 3.40
N TYR A 234 -4.69 2.16 2.57
CA TYR A 234 -4.20 3.49 2.96
C TYR A 234 -5.31 4.52 3.18
N CYS A 235 -6.49 4.32 2.60
CA CYS A 235 -7.59 5.30 2.65
C CYS A 235 -8.79 4.86 3.51
N GLY A 236 -8.75 3.66 4.07
CA GLY A 236 -9.82 3.13 4.91
C GLY A 236 -11.13 2.95 4.15
N THR A 237 -12.25 3.34 4.75
CA THR A 237 -13.61 3.11 4.23
C THR A 237 -14.48 4.33 4.45
N ILE A 238 -15.45 4.55 3.55
CA ILE A 238 -16.50 5.55 3.76
C ILE A 238 -17.65 4.89 4.51
N ASN A 239 -18.14 5.53 5.57
CA ASN A 239 -19.29 5.08 6.39
C ASN A 239 -19.15 3.71 7.07
N HIS A 240 -17.96 3.10 7.04
CA HIS A 240 -17.65 1.83 7.69
C HIS A 240 -16.39 1.98 8.54
N GLN A 241 -16.18 1.06 9.47
CA GLN A 241 -14.91 0.97 10.19
C GLN A 241 -13.85 0.35 9.28
N TYR A 242 -12.57 0.63 9.58
CA TYR A 242 -11.45 0.01 8.87
C TYR A 242 -11.61 -1.53 8.92
N PRO A 243 -11.67 -2.23 7.77
CA PRO A 243 -12.17 -3.61 7.68
C PRO A 243 -11.13 -4.67 8.08
N ASP A 244 -10.26 -4.33 9.02
CA ASP A 244 -9.17 -5.17 9.52
C ASP A 244 -8.85 -4.74 10.96
N SER A 245 -9.02 -5.66 11.92
CA SER A 245 -8.75 -5.37 13.33
C SER A 245 -7.27 -5.48 13.71
N LYS A 246 -6.40 -5.93 12.82
CA LYS A 246 -4.95 -5.95 13.08
C LYS A 246 -4.36 -4.54 13.01
N PRO A 247 -3.25 -4.28 13.73
CA PRO A 247 -2.49 -3.04 13.56
C PRO A 247 -2.11 -2.82 12.09
N MET A 248 -2.14 -1.55 11.66
CA MET A 248 -1.63 -1.19 10.33
C MET A 248 -0.15 -1.56 10.23
N GLY A 249 0.23 -2.25 9.15
CA GLY A 249 1.59 -2.80 8.98
C GLY A 249 1.82 -4.16 9.63
N PHE A 250 0.83 -4.79 10.28
CA PHE A 250 0.97 -6.15 10.80
C PHE A 250 1.42 -7.13 9.71
N PRO A 251 2.39 -8.03 9.97
CA PRO A 251 3.07 -8.28 11.25
C PRO A 251 4.40 -7.52 11.46
N PHE A 252 4.73 -6.55 10.61
CA PHE A 252 5.99 -5.80 10.62
C PHE A 252 5.96 -4.56 11.53
N ASP A 253 4.84 -4.31 12.24
CA ASP A 253 4.65 -3.20 13.16
C ASP A 253 5.53 -3.29 14.42
N ARG A 254 6.04 -4.49 14.74
CA ARG A 254 6.80 -4.77 15.98
C ARG A 254 8.19 -5.30 15.69
N VAL A 255 9.02 -5.33 16.74
CA VAL A 255 10.35 -5.95 16.71
C VAL A 255 10.21 -7.45 16.42
N ILE A 256 11.05 -7.95 15.51
CA ILE A 256 11.02 -9.33 15.01
C ILE A 256 12.28 -10.08 15.42
N ASN A 257 12.11 -11.21 16.09
CA ASN A 257 13.14 -12.23 16.16
C ASN A 257 13.01 -13.17 14.95
N GLN A 258 13.95 -13.07 14.01
CA GLN A 258 13.92 -13.81 12.74
C GLN A 258 13.82 -15.33 12.93
N ASP A 259 14.46 -15.89 13.95
CA ASP A 259 14.46 -17.34 14.21
C ASP A 259 13.08 -17.89 14.60
N LYS A 260 12.16 -17.00 15.02
CA LYS A 260 10.82 -17.35 15.52
C LYS A 260 9.70 -16.69 14.72
N PHE A 261 10.03 -16.04 13.60
CA PHE A 261 9.05 -15.26 12.86
C PHE A 261 8.23 -16.09 11.87
N TYR A 262 8.84 -17.11 11.26
CA TYR A 262 8.24 -17.82 10.16
C TYR A 262 7.32 -18.96 10.62
N TYR A 263 6.07 -18.89 10.17
CA TYR A 263 5.05 -19.91 10.38
C TYR A 263 4.57 -20.48 9.03
N PRO A 264 3.91 -21.65 8.98
CA PRO A 264 3.42 -22.25 7.73
C PRO A 264 2.49 -21.35 6.91
N ASN A 265 1.73 -20.46 7.57
CA ASN A 265 0.85 -19.48 6.93
C ASN A 265 1.58 -18.24 6.39
N MET A 266 2.91 -18.27 6.36
CA MET A 266 3.76 -17.23 5.78
C MET A 266 4.67 -17.83 4.72
N PHE A 267 4.95 -17.02 3.70
CA PHE A 267 5.88 -17.38 2.63
C PHE A 267 6.64 -16.14 2.22
N TYR A 268 7.90 -16.31 1.88
CA TYR A 268 8.69 -15.24 1.30
C TYR A 268 9.53 -15.78 0.16
N LYS A 269 9.79 -14.91 -0.80
CA LYS A 269 10.67 -15.21 -1.94
C LYS A 269 11.37 -13.97 -2.40
N ASP A 270 12.55 -14.16 -2.99
CA ASP A 270 13.20 -13.08 -3.69
C ASP A 270 12.56 -12.87 -5.05
N VAL A 271 12.41 -11.60 -5.41
CA VAL A 271 11.91 -11.12 -6.70
C VAL A 271 12.85 -10.05 -7.21
N THR A 272 12.87 -9.85 -8.53
CA THR A 272 13.71 -8.84 -9.16
C THR A 272 12.85 -7.87 -9.93
N ILE A 273 13.02 -6.58 -9.68
CA ILE A 273 12.35 -5.52 -10.44
C ILE A 273 13.33 -4.96 -11.47
N THR A 274 12.97 -5.07 -12.74
CA THR A 274 13.79 -4.60 -13.86
C THR A 274 13.23 -3.30 -14.42
N PHE A 275 14.07 -2.27 -14.49
CA PHE A 275 13.73 -1.01 -15.13
C PHE A 275 14.08 -1.06 -16.61
N LYS A 276 13.07 -0.93 -17.47
CA LYS A 276 13.22 -0.81 -18.92
C LYS A 276 13.46 0.66 -19.27
N GLU A 277 14.67 0.95 -19.74
CA GLU A 277 14.97 2.24 -20.36
C GLU A 277 14.32 2.31 -21.75
N ASP A 278 13.86 3.51 -22.11
CA ASP A 278 13.46 3.78 -23.48
C ASP A 278 14.72 3.87 -24.34
N ASN A 279 14.75 3.09 -25.43
CA ASN A 279 15.80 3.14 -26.45
C ASN A 279 15.69 4.42 -27.27
#